data_AF-A0A7Y6GGK4-F1
#
_entry.id   AF-A0A7Y6GGK4-F1
#
_cell.length_a   1.000
_cell.length_b   1.000
_cell.length_c   1.000
_cell.angle_alpha   90.00
_cell.angle_beta   90.00
_cell.angle_gamma   90.00
#
_symmetry.space_group_name_H-M   'P 1'
#
loop_
_entity.id
_entity.type
_entity.pdbx_description
1 polymer ?
#
loop_
_entity_poly.entity_id
_entity_poly.type
_entity_poly.pdbx_seq_one_letter_code
_entity_poly.pdbx_strand_id
1 'polypeptide(L)'
;MTRVRTLDEALRACSVHSGKLVGSLDPRRLALAEALRRLLALWAAQERTAPPVTATGILRRTKAAASGASGAGALGNDVLDALLAVGDKALACGYDDELRLAELITETILAQRRNSRAGRRLHGRVLEALGRPEDAADAYERYLGLTEEDGFGVRARVDGIHAATRARAELLTLLEATALGSDRFSDGPATDVWADGLAAHTAGDHDGARARLVGALRAMDRQGAPEGEVLEALAQYLDLATAERPRPTADLTQALARYADIRRNRMRGPVPDPLFGGVKWLSLGEFRNRIAGKSVCLIANSGSIAESSLGSEIDAYDLVVRFNSYCIDPVHTGRRTDIHVTIHKHAYNWEQPVDTRLVFGGNSPDWKYSVRNKLVPGAQSCVNDESLRWPVRALGGTSTDHLTGIPTSGFNMLWLLDFLDVSPTLDLIGFDFYESGAYRLPEAMKLAITNVHAYGSEKAWVMERAQSVSDLRISLR
;
A
#
# COMPACT_ATOMS: atom_id res chain seq x y z
N MET A 1 11.04 -8.89 -33.83
CA MET A 1 10.42 -7.59 -34.16
C MET A 1 9.04 -7.54 -33.51
N THR A 2 8.89 -6.85 -32.39
CA THR A 2 7.64 -6.79 -31.62
C THR A 2 6.63 -5.94 -32.38
N ARG A 3 5.47 -6.51 -32.72
CA ARG A 3 4.38 -5.81 -33.42
C ARG A 3 3.93 -4.64 -32.54
N VAL A 4 4.05 -3.41 -33.05
CA VAL A 4 3.58 -2.21 -32.34
C VAL A 4 2.07 -2.30 -32.20
N ARG A 5 1.56 -2.40 -30.96
CA ARG A 5 0.11 -2.46 -30.70
C ARG A 5 -0.53 -1.12 -31.03
N THR A 6 -1.62 -1.17 -31.78
CA THR A 6 -2.34 0.01 -32.26
C THR A 6 -3.52 0.38 -31.36
N LEU A 7 -3.93 1.65 -31.38
CA LEU A 7 -5.13 2.11 -30.64
C LEU A 7 -6.39 1.36 -31.10
N ASP A 8 -6.54 1.15 -32.40
CA ASP A 8 -7.68 0.43 -32.99
C ASP A 8 -7.76 -1.03 -32.56
N GLU A 9 -6.63 -1.70 -32.34
CA GLU A 9 -6.61 -3.06 -31.78
C GLU A 9 -7.09 -3.08 -30.33
N ALA A 10 -6.65 -2.12 -29.50
CA ALA A 10 -7.09 -2.03 -28.11
C ALA A 10 -8.59 -1.68 -28.00
N LEU A 11 -9.08 -0.75 -28.81
CA LEU A 11 -10.50 -0.38 -28.83
C LEU A 11 -11.40 -1.52 -29.32
N ARG A 12 -10.96 -2.29 -30.32
CA ARG A 12 -11.67 -3.51 -30.75
C ARG A 12 -11.74 -4.54 -29.64
N ALA A 13 -10.64 -4.78 -28.92
CA ALA A 13 -10.65 -5.69 -27.77
C ALA A 13 -11.58 -5.19 -26.66
N CYS A 14 -11.58 -3.88 -26.36
CA CYS A 14 -12.52 -3.28 -25.41
C CYS A 14 -13.98 -3.51 -25.82
N SER A 15 -14.30 -3.35 -27.10
CA SER A 15 -15.64 -3.61 -27.64
C SER A 15 -16.07 -5.06 -27.47
N VAL A 16 -15.20 -6.01 -27.84
CA VAL A 16 -15.46 -7.44 -27.67
C VAL A 16 -15.66 -7.80 -26.20
N HIS A 17 -14.79 -7.35 -25.30
CA HIS A 17 -14.94 -7.58 -23.86
C HIS A 17 -16.20 -6.93 -23.29
N SER A 18 -16.59 -5.75 -23.76
CA SER A 18 -17.84 -5.11 -23.32
C SER A 18 -19.07 -5.98 -23.60
N GLY A 19 -19.07 -6.71 -24.72
CA GLY A 19 -20.14 -7.66 -25.04
C GLY A 19 -20.14 -8.90 -24.14
N LYS A 20 -18.96 -9.42 -23.79
CA LYS A 20 -18.81 -10.60 -22.92
C LYS A 20 -19.32 -10.36 -21.49
N LEU A 21 -19.24 -9.13 -20.99
CA LEU A 21 -19.60 -8.80 -19.61
C LEU A 21 -21.09 -8.53 -19.40
N VAL A 22 -21.90 -8.60 -20.47
CA VAL A 22 -23.35 -8.44 -20.38
C VAL A 22 -23.95 -9.55 -19.52
N GLY A 23 -24.68 -9.19 -18.47
CA GLY A 23 -25.34 -10.15 -17.57
C GLY A 23 -24.44 -10.73 -16.47
N SER A 24 -23.20 -10.26 -16.31
CA SER A 24 -22.35 -10.67 -15.18
C SER A 24 -22.94 -10.24 -13.84
N LEU A 25 -22.93 -11.13 -12.85
CA LEU A 25 -23.35 -10.84 -11.48
C LEU A 25 -22.19 -10.35 -10.58
N ASP A 26 -20.93 -10.48 -11.01
CA ASP A 26 -19.78 -9.95 -10.25
C ASP A 26 -19.76 -8.41 -10.30
N PRO A 27 -19.83 -7.70 -9.15
CA PRO A 27 -19.77 -6.25 -9.07
C PRO A 27 -18.52 -5.64 -9.74
N ARG A 28 -17.38 -6.34 -9.74
CA ARG A 28 -16.14 -5.87 -10.36
C ARG A 28 -16.24 -5.88 -11.88
N ARG A 29 -16.82 -6.94 -12.44
CA ARG A 29 -17.12 -7.04 -13.88
C ARG A 29 -18.19 -6.05 -14.32
N LEU A 30 -19.18 -5.76 -13.48
CA LEU A 30 -20.16 -4.69 -13.73
C LEU A 30 -19.49 -3.31 -13.82
N ALA A 31 -18.58 -3.01 -12.89
CA ALA A 31 -17.81 -1.77 -12.91
C ALA A 31 -16.90 -1.66 -14.15
N LEU A 32 -16.28 -2.77 -14.58
CA LEU A 32 -15.52 -2.85 -15.82
C LEU A 32 -16.41 -2.62 -17.05
N ALA A 33 -17.56 -3.28 -17.12
CA ALA A 33 -18.50 -3.12 -18.22
C ALA A 33 -18.96 -1.66 -18.37
N GLU A 34 -19.20 -0.98 -17.26
CA GLU A 34 -19.55 0.45 -17.25
C GLU A 34 -18.40 1.33 -17.76
N ALA A 35 -17.17 1.06 -17.32
CA ALA A 35 -15.99 1.78 -17.82
C ALA A 35 -15.79 1.57 -19.33
N LEU A 36 -15.97 0.35 -19.82
CA LEU A 36 -15.88 0.01 -21.24
C LEU A 36 -16.93 0.75 -22.08
N ARG A 37 -18.19 0.79 -21.62
CA ARG A 37 -19.26 1.54 -22.30
C ARG A 37 -18.92 3.03 -22.41
N ARG A 38 -18.39 3.63 -21.34
CA ARG A 38 -17.98 5.04 -21.33
C ARG A 38 -16.85 5.31 -22.32
N LEU A 39 -15.83 4.46 -22.33
CA LEU A 39 -14.72 4.56 -23.29
C LEU A 39 -15.22 4.49 -24.74
N LEU A 40 -16.07 3.51 -25.06
CA LEU A 40 -16.57 3.30 -26.42
C LEU A 40 -17.51 4.43 -26.87
N ALA A 41 -18.36 4.94 -25.97
CA ALA A 41 -19.22 6.09 -26.25
C ALA A 41 -18.40 7.36 -26.51
N LEU A 42 -17.35 7.58 -25.70
CA LEU A 42 -16.45 8.71 -25.87
C LEU A 42 -15.70 8.64 -27.21
N TRP A 43 -15.21 7.47 -27.59
CA TRP A 43 -14.55 7.26 -28.88
C TRP A 43 -15.49 7.50 -30.06
N ALA A 44 -16.70 6.93 -30.01
CA ALA A 44 -17.71 7.12 -31.06
C ALA A 44 -18.15 8.59 -31.22
N ALA A 45 -18.17 9.36 -30.14
CA ALA A 45 -18.44 10.80 -30.19
C ALA A 45 -17.31 11.58 -30.88
N GLN A 46 -16.05 11.23 -30.62
CA GLN A 46 -14.89 11.88 -31.25
C GLN A 46 -14.81 11.60 -32.76
N GLU A 47 -15.07 10.36 -33.20
CA GLU A 47 -15.09 10.01 -34.63
C GLU A 47 -16.16 10.81 -35.43
N ARG A 48 -17.31 11.10 -34.81
CA ARG A 48 -18.40 11.88 -35.44
C ARG A 48 -18.09 13.36 -35.60
N THR A 49 -17.15 13.90 -34.83
CA THR A 49 -16.74 15.31 -34.87
C THR A 49 -15.56 15.59 -35.82
N ALA A 50 -14.97 14.57 -36.43
CA ALA A 50 -13.89 14.75 -37.41
C ALA A 50 -14.45 15.26 -38.75
N PRO A 51 -13.87 16.33 -39.36
CA PRO A 51 -14.37 16.86 -40.64
C PRO A 51 -14.22 15.85 -41.78
N PRO A 52 -15.13 15.85 -42.78
CA PRO A 52 -15.07 14.92 -43.90
C PRO A 52 -13.77 15.09 -44.69
N VAL A 53 -13.17 13.96 -45.08
CA VAL A 53 -11.90 13.93 -45.81
C VAL A 53 -12.10 14.52 -47.21
N THR A 54 -11.54 15.70 -47.45
CA THR A 54 -11.48 16.29 -48.80
C THR A 54 -10.39 15.62 -49.63
N ALA A 55 -10.50 15.64 -50.96
CA ALA A 55 -9.55 15.01 -51.89
C ALA A 55 -8.09 15.50 -51.70
N THR A 56 -7.89 16.71 -51.15
CA THR A 56 -6.60 17.27 -50.75
C THR A 56 -6.00 16.63 -49.48
N GLY A 57 -6.83 16.03 -48.61
CA GLY A 57 -6.40 15.26 -47.43
C GLY A 57 -5.84 13.88 -47.77
N ILE A 58 -6.28 13.28 -48.88
CA ILE A 58 -5.80 11.97 -49.36
C ILE A 58 -4.35 12.08 -49.87
N LEU A 59 -4.01 13.17 -50.57
CA LEU A 59 -2.65 13.44 -51.06
C LEU A 59 -1.64 13.83 -49.96
N ARG A 60 -2.11 14.35 -48.82
CA ARG A 60 -1.24 14.60 -47.64
C ARG A 60 -0.95 13.31 -46.86
N ARG A 61 -1.88 12.34 -46.81
CA ARG A 61 -1.64 11.04 -46.16
C ARG A 61 -0.60 10.18 -46.89
N THR A 62 -0.57 10.21 -48.22
CA THR A 62 0.42 9.44 -49.00
C THR A 62 1.85 9.99 -48.86
N LYS A 63 2.01 11.31 -48.67
CA LYS A 63 3.33 11.92 -48.40
C LYS A 63 3.80 11.73 -46.96
N ALA A 64 2.88 11.66 -45.98
CA ALA A 64 3.18 11.38 -44.58
C ALA A 64 3.52 9.90 -44.30
N ALA A 65 2.99 8.96 -45.11
CA ALA A 65 3.36 7.54 -45.05
C ALA A 65 4.82 7.29 -45.47
N ALA A 66 5.42 8.18 -46.28
CA ALA A 66 6.80 8.07 -46.74
C ALA A 66 7.84 8.76 -45.83
N SER A 67 7.40 9.62 -44.88
CA SER A 67 8.29 10.38 -43.99
C SER A 67 8.17 10.00 -42.50
N GLY A 68 7.40 8.97 -42.15
CA GLY A 68 7.23 8.52 -40.76
C GLY A 68 6.54 9.54 -39.83
N ALA A 69 6.11 10.69 -40.34
CA ALA A 69 5.40 11.73 -39.60
C ALA A 69 3.89 11.61 -39.86
N SER A 70 3.26 10.54 -39.36
CA SER A 70 1.81 10.37 -39.41
C SER A 70 1.12 11.19 -38.30
N GLY A 71 0.63 12.37 -38.68
CA GLY A 71 -0.30 13.19 -37.89
C GLY A 71 -1.75 12.70 -37.97
N ALA A 72 -2.00 11.46 -37.55
CA ALA A 72 -3.32 10.93 -37.26
C ALA A 72 -3.20 10.02 -36.02
N GLY A 73 -3.88 10.36 -34.92
CA GLY A 73 -4.00 9.48 -33.76
C GLY A 73 -3.12 9.78 -32.54
N ALA A 74 -2.84 11.06 -32.22
CA ALA A 74 -2.38 11.37 -30.87
C ALA A 74 -3.50 11.06 -29.88
N LEU A 75 -3.25 10.13 -28.94
CA LEU A 75 -4.21 9.76 -27.89
C LEU A 75 -4.64 11.01 -27.12
N GLY A 76 -5.90 11.44 -27.25
CA GLY A 76 -6.46 12.57 -26.50
C GLY A 76 -6.47 12.30 -24.99
N ASN A 77 -6.43 13.34 -24.15
CA ASN A 77 -6.39 13.18 -22.69
C ASN A 77 -7.63 12.42 -22.18
N ASP A 78 -8.83 12.70 -22.70
CA ASP A 78 -10.05 12.04 -22.23
C ASP A 78 -10.09 10.54 -22.59
N VAL A 79 -9.57 10.16 -23.77
CA VAL A 79 -9.45 8.75 -24.19
C VAL A 79 -8.38 8.05 -23.34
N LEU A 80 -7.27 8.73 -23.03
CA LEU A 80 -6.23 8.21 -22.14
C LEU A 80 -6.81 7.93 -20.75
N ASP A 81 -7.54 8.87 -20.16
CA ASP A 81 -8.13 8.70 -18.82
C ASP A 81 -9.18 7.58 -18.81
N ALA A 82 -10.00 7.49 -19.86
CA ALA A 82 -10.95 6.40 -20.02
C ALA A 82 -10.26 5.04 -20.17
N LEU A 83 -9.18 4.95 -20.94
CA LEU A 83 -8.38 3.72 -21.08
C LEU A 83 -7.71 3.33 -19.76
N LEU A 84 -7.13 4.29 -19.02
CA LEU A 84 -6.56 4.06 -17.69
C LEU A 84 -7.62 3.52 -16.73
N ALA A 85 -8.81 4.11 -16.73
CA ALA A 85 -9.93 3.64 -15.92
C ALA A 85 -10.36 2.21 -16.27
N VAL A 86 -10.48 1.89 -17.56
CA VAL A 86 -10.77 0.52 -18.01
C VAL A 86 -9.67 -0.45 -17.57
N GLY A 87 -8.40 -0.10 -17.77
CA GLY A 87 -7.27 -0.93 -17.37
C GLY A 87 -7.23 -1.18 -15.85
N ASP A 88 -7.51 -0.16 -15.03
CA ASP A 88 -7.63 -0.29 -13.58
C ASP A 88 -8.78 -1.22 -13.17
N LYS A 89 -9.94 -1.12 -13.82
CA LYS A 89 -11.09 -2.00 -13.54
C LYS A 89 -10.86 -3.43 -14.03
N ALA A 90 -10.18 -3.60 -15.15
CA ALA A 90 -9.82 -4.90 -15.69
C ALA A 90 -8.82 -5.62 -14.77
N LEU A 91 -7.79 -4.90 -14.31
CA LEU A 91 -6.88 -5.38 -13.28
C LEU A 91 -7.60 -5.78 -11.98
N ALA A 92 -8.57 -4.98 -11.53
CA ALA A 92 -9.32 -5.26 -10.31
C ALA A 92 -10.20 -6.53 -10.39
N CYS A 93 -10.58 -6.96 -11.61
CA CYS A 93 -11.32 -8.20 -11.79
C CYS A 93 -10.44 -9.42 -11.47
N GLY A 94 -9.16 -9.40 -11.87
CA GLY A 94 -8.17 -10.43 -11.54
C GLY A 94 -8.34 -11.77 -12.27
N TYR A 95 -9.19 -11.82 -13.30
CA TYR A 95 -9.37 -12.98 -14.17
C TYR A 95 -8.46 -12.88 -15.40
N ASP A 96 -8.03 -14.02 -15.97
CA ASP A 96 -7.06 -14.07 -17.08
C ASP A 96 -7.45 -13.22 -18.29
N ASP A 97 -8.71 -13.29 -18.73
CA ASP A 97 -9.22 -12.54 -19.87
C ASP A 97 -9.15 -11.03 -19.64
N GLU A 98 -9.49 -10.57 -18.44
CA GLU A 98 -9.45 -9.17 -18.04
C GLU A 98 -8.00 -8.68 -17.78
N LEU A 99 -7.13 -9.53 -17.25
CA LEU A 99 -5.70 -9.22 -17.09
C LEU A 99 -5.02 -9.03 -18.44
N ARG A 100 -5.31 -9.90 -19.42
CA ARG A 100 -4.82 -9.74 -20.82
C ARG A 100 -5.35 -8.47 -21.48
N LEU A 101 -6.60 -8.09 -21.19
CA LEU A 101 -7.14 -6.81 -21.66
C LEU A 101 -6.39 -5.63 -21.02
N ALA A 102 -6.13 -5.68 -19.71
CA ALA A 102 -5.38 -4.64 -19.01
C ALA A 102 -3.95 -4.50 -19.57
N GLU A 103 -3.28 -5.62 -19.86
CA GLU A 103 -1.94 -5.63 -20.47
C GLU A 103 -1.97 -4.95 -21.86
N LEU A 104 -2.89 -5.38 -22.72
CA LEU A 104 -3.09 -4.79 -24.05
C LEU A 104 -3.31 -3.27 -23.96
N ILE A 105 -4.17 -2.81 -23.04
CA ILE A 105 -4.44 -1.38 -22.85
C ILE A 105 -3.18 -0.63 -22.41
N THR A 106 -2.45 -1.16 -21.42
CA THR A 106 -1.24 -0.49 -20.91
C THR A 106 -0.13 -0.41 -21.95
N GLU A 107 0.08 -1.47 -22.74
CA GLU A 107 1.03 -1.46 -23.86
C GLU A 107 0.63 -0.43 -24.92
N THR A 108 -0.65 -0.35 -25.28
CA THR A 108 -1.15 0.65 -26.23
C THR A 108 -0.97 2.07 -25.69
N ILE A 109 -1.29 2.33 -24.41
CA ILE A 109 -1.05 3.63 -23.77
C ILE A 109 0.43 4.00 -23.87
N LEU A 110 1.34 3.08 -23.55
CA LEU A 110 2.77 3.34 -23.54
C LEU A 110 3.37 3.45 -24.96
N ALA A 111 2.78 2.78 -25.95
CA ALA A 111 3.13 2.96 -27.36
C ALA A 111 2.77 4.37 -27.86
N GLN A 112 1.61 4.89 -27.46
CA GLN A 112 1.13 6.23 -27.85
C GLN A 112 1.73 7.36 -27.00
N ARG A 113 1.95 7.12 -25.70
CA ARG A 113 2.46 8.09 -24.71
C ARG A 113 3.49 7.44 -23.80
N ARG A 114 4.73 7.35 -24.29
CA ARG A 114 5.88 6.68 -23.65
C ARG A 114 6.19 7.16 -22.22
N ASN A 115 5.88 8.44 -21.94
CA ASN A 115 6.15 9.13 -20.68
C ASN A 115 4.90 9.24 -19.77
N SER A 116 3.84 8.46 -20.02
CA SER A 116 2.67 8.43 -19.16
C SER A 116 3.00 7.81 -17.80
N ARG A 117 3.13 8.64 -16.74
CA ARG A 117 3.38 8.19 -15.36
C ARG A 117 2.30 7.19 -14.89
N ALA A 118 1.03 7.55 -15.08
CA ALA A 118 -0.10 6.69 -14.73
C ALA A 118 -0.10 5.37 -15.54
N GLY A 119 0.23 5.44 -16.83
CA GLY A 119 0.35 4.26 -17.69
C GLY A 119 1.46 3.31 -17.24
N ARG A 120 2.65 3.83 -16.88
CA ARG A 120 3.77 3.04 -16.37
C ARG A 120 3.42 2.34 -15.06
N ARG A 121 2.82 3.07 -14.11
CA ARG A 121 2.40 2.50 -12.82
C ARG A 121 1.33 1.41 -12.99
N LEU A 122 0.36 1.63 -13.87
CA LEU A 122 -0.65 0.62 -14.18
C LEU A 122 -0.03 -0.61 -14.84
N HIS A 123 0.88 -0.41 -15.80
CA HIS A 123 1.60 -1.50 -16.47
C HIS A 123 2.38 -2.38 -15.48
N GLY A 124 3.13 -1.77 -14.55
CA GLY A 124 3.80 -2.52 -13.48
C GLY A 124 2.83 -3.38 -12.66
N ARG A 125 1.68 -2.81 -12.24
CA ARG A 125 0.68 -3.56 -11.46
C ARG A 125 0.07 -4.72 -12.26
N VAL A 126 -0.13 -4.54 -13.56
CA VAL A 126 -0.64 -5.59 -14.45
C VAL A 126 0.38 -6.71 -14.59
N LEU A 127 1.65 -6.38 -14.81
CA LEU A 127 2.73 -7.37 -14.90
C LEU A 127 2.91 -8.16 -13.59
N GLU A 128 2.78 -7.50 -12.43
CA GLU A 128 2.77 -8.20 -11.15
C GLU A 128 1.61 -9.20 -11.04
N ALA A 129 0.41 -8.80 -11.46
CA ALA A 129 -0.77 -9.66 -11.46
C ALA A 129 -0.66 -10.83 -12.44
N LEU A 130 0.03 -10.63 -13.57
CA LEU A 130 0.37 -11.68 -14.53
C LEU A 130 1.52 -12.59 -14.07
N GLY A 131 2.10 -12.34 -12.89
CA GLY A 131 3.21 -13.14 -12.38
C GLY A 131 4.55 -12.88 -13.08
N ARG A 132 4.76 -11.66 -13.59
CA ARG A 132 6.00 -11.23 -14.28
C ARG A 132 6.75 -10.17 -13.44
N PRO A 133 7.38 -10.56 -12.32
CA PRO A 133 7.96 -9.63 -11.36
C PRO A 133 9.08 -8.74 -11.94
N GLU A 134 10.03 -9.31 -12.68
CA GLU A 134 11.15 -8.54 -13.25
C GLU A 134 10.66 -7.48 -14.25
N ASP A 135 9.75 -7.85 -15.16
CA ASP A 135 9.14 -6.90 -16.08
C ASP A 135 8.35 -5.80 -15.34
N ALA A 136 7.72 -6.15 -14.21
CA ALA A 136 7.02 -5.19 -13.37
C ALA A 136 7.98 -4.20 -12.70
N ALA A 137 9.11 -4.70 -12.17
CA ALA A 137 10.17 -3.86 -11.60
C ALA A 137 10.69 -2.87 -12.64
N ASP A 138 11.01 -3.33 -13.86
CA ASP A 138 11.42 -2.50 -14.99
C ASP A 138 10.38 -1.40 -15.31
N ALA A 139 9.09 -1.74 -15.30
CA ALA A 139 8.02 -0.78 -15.56
C ALA A 139 7.93 0.29 -14.45
N TYR A 140 8.12 -0.11 -13.19
CA TYR A 140 8.13 0.78 -12.04
C TYR A 140 9.37 1.67 -11.97
N GLU A 141 10.54 1.15 -12.29
CA GLU A 141 11.78 1.95 -12.36
C GLU A 141 11.68 3.03 -13.43
N ARG A 142 11.09 2.71 -14.59
CA ARG A 142 10.75 3.71 -15.62
C ARG A 142 9.74 4.74 -15.14
N TYR A 143 8.81 4.37 -14.26
CA TYR A 143 7.91 5.34 -13.60
C TYR A 143 8.68 6.25 -12.65
N LEU A 144 9.57 5.69 -11.82
CA LEU A 144 10.40 6.44 -10.88
C LEU A 144 11.33 7.42 -11.60
N GLY A 145 11.83 7.06 -12.79
CA GLY A 145 12.60 7.97 -13.64
C GLY A 145 11.81 9.17 -14.20
N LEU A 146 10.48 9.20 -14.02
CA LEU A 146 9.60 10.29 -14.47
C LEU A 146 9.04 11.13 -13.30
N THR A 147 9.40 10.84 -12.04
CA THR A 147 8.88 11.55 -10.86
C THR A 147 9.95 11.75 -9.80
N GLU A 148 9.98 12.93 -9.17
CA GLU A 148 10.89 13.22 -8.06
C GLU A 148 10.32 12.72 -6.72
N GLU A 149 9.00 12.79 -6.58
CA GLU A 149 8.28 12.30 -5.39
C GLU A 149 7.74 10.88 -5.61
N ASP A 150 7.96 10.01 -4.63
CA ASP A 150 7.36 8.67 -4.57
C ASP A 150 6.10 8.64 -3.70
N GLY A 151 5.08 9.40 -4.10
CA GLY A 151 3.80 9.47 -3.38
C GLY A 151 3.01 8.15 -3.33
N PHE A 152 3.48 7.09 -4.01
CA PHE A 152 2.82 5.78 -4.07
C PHE A 152 3.66 4.64 -3.47
N GLY A 153 4.85 4.92 -2.94
CA GLY A 153 5.75 3.91 -2.36
C GLY A 153 6.27 2.88 -3.36
N VAL A 154 6.42 3.26 -4.63
CA VAL A 154 6.87 2.39 -5.72
C VAL A 154 8.32 1.95 -5.54
N ARG A 155 9.18 2.75 -4.93
CA ARG A 155 10.59 2.38 -4.67
C ARG A 155 10.68 1.16 -3.75
N ALA A 156 9.97 1.19 -2.62
CA ALA A 156 9.90 0.07 -1.71
C ALA A 156 9.27 -1.18 -2.36
N ARG A 157 8.33 -1.00 -3.30
CA ARG A 157 7.74 -2.08 -4.09
C ARG A 157 8.79 -2.75 -4.98
N VAL A 158 9.57 -1.96 -5.72
CA VAL A 158 10.67 -2.43 -6.59
C VAL A 158 11.72 -3.18 -5.78
N ASP A 159 12.16 -2.63 -4.65
CA ASP A 159 13.10 -3.30 -3.74
C ASP A 159 12.54 -4.65 -3.26
N GLY A 160 11.23 -4.70 -3.00
CA GLY A 160 10.46 -5.91 -2.67
C GLY A 160 10.53 -6.99 -3.73
N ILE A 161 10.33 -6.60 -4.98
CA ILE A 161 10.38 -7.49 -6.12
C ILE A 161 11.80 -8.05 -6.28
N HIS A 162 12.82 -7.18 -6.35
CA HIS A 162 14.21 -7.59 -6.50
C HIS A 162 14.69 -8.51 -5.38
N ALA A 163 14.34 -8.20 -4.13
CA ALA A 163 14.68 -9.03 -2.98
C ALA A 163 13.97 -10.39 -3.02
N ALA A 164 12.72 -10.44 -3.47
CA ALA A 164 12.00 -11.69 -3.65
C ALA A 164 12.58 -12.55 -4.78
N THR A 165 12.91 -11.97 -5.93
CA THR A 165 13.52 -12.69 -7.05
C THR A 165 14.86 -13.29 -6.63
N ARG A 166 15.73 -12.53 -5.96
CA ARG A 166 17.00 -13.05 -5.43
C ARG A 166 16.79 -14.20 -4.45
N ALA A 167 15.89 -14.04 -3.47
CA ALA A 167 15.59 -15.10 -2.50
C ALA A 167 15.04 -16.38 -3.16
N ARG A 168 14.29 -16.24 -4.27
CA ARG A 168 13.81 -17.38 -5.05
C ARG A 168 14.93 -18.09 -5.80
N ALA A 169 15.81 -17.35 -6.46
CA ALA A 169 16.98 -17.93 -7.14
C ALA A 169 17.90 -18.67 -6.15
N GLU A 170 18.11 -18.09 -4.96
CA GLU A 170 18.85 -18.73 -3.86
C GLU A 170 18.15 -20.00 -3.37
N LEU A 171 16.83 -19.98 -3.19
CA LEU A 171 16.05 -21.15 -2.80
C LEU A 171 16.17 -22.28 -3.83
N LEU A 172 15.97 -22.00 -5.11
CA LEU A 172 16.08 -23.01 -6.16
C LEU A 172 17.49 -23.63 -6.22
N THR A 173 18.53 -22.81 -5.99
CA THR A 173 19.91 -23.28 -5.93
C THR A 173 20.18 -24.18 -4.72
N LEU A 174 19.62 -23.82 -3.56
CA LEU A 174 19.67 -24.68 -2.38
C LEU A 174 18.96 -26.03 -2.62
N LEU A 175 17.77 -26.00 -3.21
CA LEU A 175 17.01 -27.22 -3.49
C LEU A 175 17.77 -28.14 -4.44
N GLU A 176 18.34 -27.61 -5.52
CA GLU A 176 19.14 -28.39 -6.48
C GLU A 176 20.38 -29.03 -5.82
N ALA A 177 21.10 -28.28 -4.97
CA ALA A 177 22.26 -28.82 -4.27
C ALA A 177 21.91 -30.00 -3.33
N THR A 178 20.66 -30.06 -2.85
CA THR A 178 20.19 -31.10 -1.92
C THR A 178 19.41 -32.24 -2.60
N ALA A 179 18.95 -32.06 -3.83
CA ALA A 179 18.16 -33.04 -4.58
C ALA A 179 19.02 -33.73 -5.65
N LEU A 180 19.76 -34.77 -5.23
CA LEU A 180 20.62 -35.53 -6.14
C LEU A 180 19.86 -36.05 -7.37
N GLY A 181 20.40 -35.79 -8.56
CA GLY A 181 19.82 -36.25 -9.83
C GLY A 181 18.68 -35.38 -10.38
N SER A 182 18.39 -34.21 -9.78
CA SER A 182 17.37 -33.29 -10.28
C SER A 182 17.71 -32.66 -11.63
N ASP A 183 19.00 -32.59 -11.97
CA ASP A 183 19.54 -32.07 -13.23
C ASP A 183 18.90 -32.75 -14.45
N ARG A 184 18.75 -34.08 -14.38
CA ARG A 184 18.16 -34.92 -15.45
C ARG A 184 16.72 -34.58 -15.79
N PHE A 185 16.02 -33.92 -14.87
CA PHE A 185 14.61 -33.60 -14.99
C PHE A 185 14.37 -32.11 -15.30
N SER A 186 15.44 -31.31 -15.42
CA SER A 186 15.34 -29.87 -15.61
C SER A 186 15.10 -29.44 -17.07
N ASP A 187 15.28 -30.36 -18.03
CA ASP A 187 15.15 -30.10 -19.48
C ASP A 187 13.79 -30.52 -20.07
N GLY A 188 12.96 -31.22 -19.29
CA GLY A 188 11.66 -31.74 -19.74
C GLY A 188 10.49 -30.74 -19.60
N PRO A 189 9.29 -31.09 -20.11
CA PRO A 189 8.06 -30.34 -19.83
C PRO A 189 7.79 -30.32 -18.32
N ALA A 190 7.77 -29.14 -17.71
CA ALA A 190 7.75 -29.02 -16.26
C ALA A 190 6.50 -29.67 -15.63
N THR A 191 5.35 -29.56 -16.27
CA THR A 191 4.08 -30.15 -15.82
C THR A 191 4.14 -31.69 -15.79
N ASP A 192 4.69 -32.31 -16.83
CA ASP A 192 4.77 -33.78 -16.92
C ASP A 192 5.74 -34.32 -15.88
N VAL A 193 6.92 -33.69 -15.76
CA VAL A 193 7.92 -34.04 -14.75
C VAL A 193 7.38 -33.85 -13.33
N TRP A 194 6.59 -32.79 -13.09
CA TRP A 194 5.93 -32.55 -11.80
C TRP A 194 4.94 -33.66 -11.47
N ALA A 195 4.09 -34.05 -12.42
CA ALA A 195 3.12 -35.12 -12.25
C ALA A 195 3.80 -36.47 -11.95
N ASP A 196 4.88 -36.81 -12.66
CA ASP A 196 5.69 -37.99 -12.39
C ASP A 196 6.32 -37.96 -11.00
N GLY A 197 6.75 -36.78 -10.53
CA GLY A 197 7.26 -36.58 -9.18
C GLY A 197 6.21 -36.85 -8.09
N LEU A 198 4.99 -36.35 -8.27
CA LEU A 198 3.88 -36.63 -7.36
C LEU A 198 3.47 -38.11 -7.35
N ALA A 199 3.50 -38.77 -8.52
CA ALA A 199 3.26 -40.20 -8.65
C ALA A 199 4.33 -41.02 -7.91
N ALA A 200 5.61 -40.67 -8.07
CA ALA A 200 6.72 -41.29 -7.33
C ALA A 200 6.57 -41.12 -5.82
N HIS A 201 6.19 -39.93 -5.35
CA HIS A 201 5.94 -39.67 -3.93
C HIS A 201 4.81 -40.56 -3.39
N THR A 202 3.71 -40.67 -4.14
CA THR A 202 2.57 -41.53 -3.77
C THR A 202 2.95 -43.01 -3.73
N ALA A 203 3.88 -43.44 -4.58
CA ALA A 203 4.44 -44.79 -4.59
C ALA A 203 5.48 -45.05 -3.49
N GLY A 204 5.85 -44.04 -2.69
CA GLY A 204 6.87 -44.14 -1.63
C GLY A 204 8.32 -43.98 -2.11
N ASP A 205 8.55 -43.64 -3.38
CA ASP A 205 9.87 -43.30 -3.92
C ASP A 205 10.19 -41.82 -3.61
N HIS A 206 10.52 -41.53 -2.36
CA HIS A 206 10.74 -40.16 -1.87
C HIS A 206 11.95 -39.48 -2.53
N ASP A 207 13.04 -40.21 -2.77
CA ASP A 207 14.23 -39.63 -3.39
C ASP A 207 14.01 -39.40 -4.90
N GLY A 208 13.35 -40.33 -5.60
CA GLY A 208 12.96 -40.14 -6.98
C GLY A 208 11.89 -39.06 -7.17
N ALA A 209 10.99 -38.88 -6.21
CA ALA A 209 10.06 -37.76 -6.17
C ALA A 209 10.79 -36.43 -5.99
N ARG A 210 11.70 -36.33 -5.01
CA ARG A 210 12.48 -35.11 -4.75
C ARG A 210 13.25 -34.65 -5.99
N ALA A 211 13.95 -35.57 -6.65
CA ALA A 211 14.71 -35.26 -7.86
C ALA A 211 13.82 -34.68 -8.98
N ARG A 212 12.65 -35.29 -9.23
CA ARG A 212 11.70 -34.85 -10.26
C ARG A 212 11.05 -33.51 -9.92
N LEU A 213 10.55 -33.34 -8.68
CA LEU A 213 9.87 -32.11 -8.26
C LEU A 213 10.83 -30.91 -8.28
N VAL A 214 12.08 -31.08 -7.80
CA VAL A 214 13.08 -30.01 -7.88
C VAL A 214 13.51 -29.73 -9.33
N GLY A 215 13.66 -30.77 -10.15
CA GLY A 215 13.93 -30.61 -11.59
C GLY A 215 12.82 -29.84 -12.32
N ALA A 216 11.56 -30.15 -12.04
CA ALA A 216 10.40 -29.44 -12.59
C ALA A 216 10.36 -27.98 -12.14
N LEU A 217 10.65 -27.65 -10.87
CA LEU A 217 10.75 -26.27 -10.40
C LEU A 217 11.81 -25.47 -11.17
N ARG A 218 12.95 -26.09 -11.48
CA ARG A 218 13.99 -25.49 -12.33
C ARG A 218 13.52 -25.31 -13.77
N ALA A 219 12.81 -26.29 -14.33
CA ALA A 219 12.24 -26.19 -15.66
C ALA A 219 11.21 -25.04 -15.75
N MET A 220 10.34 -24.88 -14.74
CA MET A 220 9.37 -23.76 -14.66
C MET A 220 10.08 -22.40 -14.65
N ASP A 221 11.11 -22.25 -13.81
CA ASP A 221 11.90 -21.01 -13.73
C ASP A 221 12.55 -20.66 -15.07
N ARG A 222 13.19 -21.64 -15.71
CA ARG A 222 13.86 -21.46 -17.01
C ARG A 222 12.90 -21.14 -18.15
N GLN A 223 11.71 -21.74 -18.12
CA GLN A 223 10.65 -21.49 -19.11
C GLN A 223 9.95 -20.14 -18.89
N GLY A 224 10.27 -19.42 -17.81
CA GLY A 224 9.64 -18.15 -17.47
C GLY A 224 8.17 -18.33 -17.08
N ALA A 225 7.85 -19.43 -16.40
CA ALA A 225 6.51 -19.67 -15.88
C ALA A 225 6.07 -18.51 -14.96
N PRO A 226 4.76 -18.16 -14.95
CA PRO A 226 4.25 -17.12 -14.06
C PRO A 226 4.67 -17.39 -12.61
N GLU A 227 5.16 -16.35 -11.95
CA GLU A 227 5.71 -16.45 -10.59
C GLU A 227 4.69 -17.04 -9.59
N GLY A 228 3.38 -16.83 -9.81
CA GLY A 228 2.34 -17.47 -8.99
C GLY A 228 2.39 -19.00 -9.04
N GLU A 229 2.54 -19.57 -10.24
CA GLU A 229 2.63 -21.02 -10.46
C GLU A 229 3.89 -21.60 -9.82
N VAL A 230 5.03 -20.91 -9.98
CA VAL A 230 6.30 -21.33 -9.37
C VAL A 230 6.19 -21.34 -7.84
N LEU A 231 5.55 -20.33 -7.23
CA LEU A 231 5.38 -20.25 -5.78
C LEU A 231 4.38 -21.27 -5.22
N GLU A 232 3.36 -21.64 -6.00
CA GLU A 232 2.42 -22.70 -5.66
C GLU A 232 3.10 -24.06 -5.69
N ALA A 233 3.86 -24.35 -6.74
CA ALA A 233 4.69 -25.55 -6.82
C ALA A 233 5.72 -25.60 -5.68
N LEU A 234 6.41 -24.50 -5.38
CA LEU A 234 7.34 -24.42 -4.25
C LEU A 234 6.65 -24.70 -2.90
N ALA A 235 5.46 -24.14 -2.67
CA ALA A 235 4.68 -24.43 -1.46
C ALA A 235 4.37 -25.92 -1.36
N GLN A 236 3.81 -26.51 -2.42
CA GLN A 236 3.45 -27.91 -2.46
C GLN A 236 4.66 -28.82 -2.20
N TYR A 237 5.81 -28.52 -2.81
CA TYR A 237 7.05 -29.27 -2.55
C TYR A 237 7.49 -29.18 -1.08
N LEU A 238 7.48 -27.96 -0.50
CA LEU A 238 7.90 -27.76 0.89
C LEU A 238 6.94 -28.43 1.88
N ASP A 239 5.64 -28.46 1.58
CA ASP A 239 4.63 -29.16 2.38
C ASP A 239 4.89 -30.68 2.37
N LEU A 240 5.14 -31.26 1.19
CA LEU A 240 5.50 -32.68 1.06
C LEU A 240 6.79 -33.00 1.84
N ALA A 241 7.85 -32.20 1.62
CA ALA A 241 9.14 -32.40 2.28
C ALA A 241 9.06 -32.27 3.82
N THR A 242 8.15 -31.44 4.32
CA THR A 242 7.92 -31.27 5.76
C THR A 242 7.08 -32.42 6.33
N ALA A 243 6.08 -32.91 5.59
CA ALA A 243 5.22 -34.02 6.01
C ALA A 243 6.00 -35.35 6.13
N GLU A 244 7.02 -35.56 5.30
CA GLU A 244 7.88 -36.75 5.33
C GLU A 244 8.70 -36.90 6.62
N ARG A 245 8.92 -35.81 7.39
CA ARG A 245 9.91 -35.79 8.49
C ARG A 245 9.34 -35.24 9.79
N PRO A 246 9.45 -35.96 10.91
CA PRO A 246 9.06 -35.44 12.23
C PRO A 246 9.87 -34.21 12.68
N ARG A 247 11.10 -34.06 12.17
CA ARG A 247 11.98 -32.91 12.42
C ARG A 247 12.62 -32.43 11.11
N PRO A 248 12.55 -31.14 10.78
CA PRO A 248 13.19 -30.59 9.59
C PRO A 248 14.72 -30.72 9.65
N THR A 249 15.35 -30.93 8.49
CA THR A 249 16.81 -30.80 8.36
C THR A 249 17.24 -29.34 8.39
N ALA A 250 18.53 -29.07 8.55
CA ALA A 250 19.09 -27.72 8.43
C ALA A 250 18.75 -27.11 7.06
N ASP A 251 18.91 -27.87 5.98
CA ASP A 251 18.62 -27.42 4.62
C ASP A 251 17.12 -27.15 4.41
N LEU A 252 16.23 -28.00 4.93
CA LEU A 252 14.79 -27.76 4.85
C LEU A 252 14.38 -26.53 5.67
N THR A 253 14.99 -26.33 6.83
CA THR A 253 14.78 -25.12 7.65
C THR A 253 15.23 -23.88 6.90
N GLN A 254 16.38 -23.93 6.24
CA GLN A 254 16.88 -22.85 5.41
C GLN A 254 15.96 -22.60 4.21
N ALA A 255 15.49 -23.65 3.54
CA ALA A 255 14.56 -23.54 2.41
C ALA A 255 13.22 -22.89 2.83
N LEU A 256 12.66 -23.29 3.98
CA LEU A 256 11.46 -22.69 4.55
C LEU A 256 11.68 -21.21 4.90
N ALA A 257 12.84 -20.85 5.45
CA ALA A 257 13.18 -19.46 5.74
C ALA A 257 13.25 -18.62 4.47
N ARG A 258 13.90 -19.13 3.41
CA ARG A 258 13.96 -18.45 2.10
C ARG A 258 12.59 -18.32 1.46
N TYR A 259 11.77 -19.37 1.51
CA TYR A 259 10.39 -19.30 1.02
C TYR A 259 9.56 -18.24 1.77
N ALA A 260 9.71 -18.16 3.09
CA ALA A 260 9.09 -17.12 3.90
C ALA A 260 9.60 -15.71 3.53
N ASP A 261 10.88 -15.56 3.22
CA ASP A 261 11.46 -14.28 2.76
C ASP A 261 10.91 -13.85 1.39
N ILE A 262 10.78 -14.78 0.43
CA ILE A 262 10.15 -14.51 -0.87
C ILE A 262 8.72 -13.97 -0.65
N ARG A 263 7.90 -14.71 0.11
CA ARG A 263 6.52 -14.33 0.44
C ARG A 263 6.47 -12.96 1.14
N ARG A 264 7.38 -12.72 2.09
CA ARG A 264 7.45 -11.48 2.87
C ARG A 264 7.82 -10.28 2.00
N ASN A 265 8.85 -10.40 1.18
CA ASN A 265 9.37 -9.31 0.34
C ASN A 265 8.35 -8.93 -0.75
N ARG A 266 7.66 -9.91 -1.36
CA ARG A 266 6.59 -9.64 -2.33
C ARG A 266 5.39 -8.92 -1.72
N MET A 267 5.01 -9.29 -0.52
CA MET A 267 3.85 -8.70 0.14
C MET A 267 4.16 -7.32 0.74
N ARG A 268 5.40 -7.06 1.16
CA ARG A 268 5.70 -5.99 2.12
C ARG A 268 7.00 -5.21 1.87
N GLY A 269 7.74 -5.48 0.79
CA GLY A 269 9.08 -4.92 0.58
C GLY A 269 10.12 -5.44 1.59
N PRO A 270 11.44 -5.28 1.30
CA PRO A 270 12.45 -5.48 2.32
C PRO A 270 12.29 -4.40 3.39
N VAL A 271 12.41 -4.80 4.64
CA VAL A 271 12.53 -3.83 5.75
C VAL A 271 14.02 -3.65 5.99
N PRO A 272 14.57 -2.42 5.91
CA PRO A 272 15.97 -2.17 6.23
C PRO A 272 16.30 -2.70 7.63
N ASP A 273 17.51 -3.22 7.80
CA ASP A 273 18.09 -3.54 9.09
C ASP A 273 18.88 -2.31 9.60
N PRO A 274 18.72 -1.86 10.86
CA PRO A 274 17.83 -2.38 11.89
C PRO A 274 16.35 -2.23 11.53
N LEU A 275 15.55 -3.27 11.81
CA LEU A 275 14.10 -3.31 11.55
C LEU A 275 13.44 -2.00 12.00
N PHE A 276 12.76 -1.31 11.06
CA PHE A 276 12.13 0.01 11.29
C PHE A 276 13.09 1.14 11.71
N GLY A 277 14.35 1.10 11.27
CA GLY A 277 15.36 2.10 11.65
C GLY A 277 15.80 2.00 13.11
N GLY A 278 15.57 0.86 13.77
CA GLY A 278 16.00 0.65 15.15
C GLY A 278 15.13 1.36 16.21
N VAL A 279 13.87 1.64 15.88
CA VAL A 279 12.92 2.23 16.84
C VAL A 279 12.77 1.35 18.08
N LYS A 280 12.61 2.00 19.24
CA LYS A 280 12.20 1.32 20.47
C LYS A 280 10.68 1.18 20.48
N TRP A 281 10.20 -0.04 20.64
CA TRP A 281 8.77 -0.29 20.84
C TRP A 281 8.39 0.07 22.26
N LEU A 282 7.28 0.80 22.42
CA LEU A 282 6.74 1.19 23.72
C LEU A 282 5.48 0.39 23.99
N SER A 283 5.53 -0.42 25.03
CA SER A 283 4.36 -0.96 25.72
C SER A 283 3.69 0.11 26.59
N LEU A 284 2.48 -0.18 27.06
CA LEU A 284 1.74 0.66 28.01
C LEU A 284 2.59 1.04 29.23
N GLY A 285 3.32 0.08 29.82
CA GLY A 285 4.16 0.30 30.99
C GLY A 285 5.37 1.18 30.70
N GLU A 286 6.03 0.97 29.56
CA GLU A 286 7.16 1.81 29.14
C GLU A 286 6.73 3.24 28.82
N PHE A 287 5.56 3.40 28.17
CA PHE A 287 4.99 4.71 27.94
C PHE A 287 4.65 5.43 29.25
N ARG A 288 4.00 4.74 30.21
CA ARG A 288 3.72 5.29 31.56
C ARG A 288 4.99 5.81 32.22
N ASN A 289 6.06 5.03 32.21
CA ASN A 289 7.33 5.43 32.83
C ASN A 289 7.94 6.66 32.14
N ARG A 290 7.74 6.82 30.83
CA ARG A 290 8.29 7.94 30.06
C ARG A 290 7.61 9.28 30.37
N ILE A 291 6.32 9.25 30.70
CA ILE A 291 5.49 10.45 30.93
C ILE A 291 5.33 10.81 32.41
N ALA A 292 5.69 9.90 33.32
CA ALA A 292 5.51 10.11 34.76
C ALA A 292 6.26 11.35 35.27
N GLY A 293 5.57 12.16 36.07
CA GLY A 293 6.09 13.40 36.68
C GLY A 293 6.22 14.58 35.72
N LYS A 294 5.90 14.42 34.43
CA LYS A 294 6.05 15.47 33.41
C LYS A 294 4.76 16.24 33.19
N SER A 295 4.89 17.55 32.97
CA SER A 295 3.81 18.40 32.48
C SER A 295 3.51 18.09 31.00
N VAL A 296 2.23 17.90 30.67
CA VAL A 296 1.81 17.50 29.32
C VAL A 296 0.78 18.49 28.78
N CYS A 297 1.01 18.98 27.56
CA CYS A 297 -0.01 19.73 26.82
C CYS A 297 -0.41 19.00 25.53
N LEU A 298 -1.71 19.00 25.25
CA LEU A 298 -2.29 18.48 24.01
C LEU A 298 -2.75 19.66 23.18
N ILE A 299 -2.34 19.69 21.91
CA ILE A 299 -2.63 20.81 21.02
C ILE A 299 -3.67 20.38 19.99
N ALA A 300 -4.83 21.03 20.00
CA ALA A 300 -5.87 20.81 19.01
C ALA A 300 -5.47 21.30 17.61
N ASN A 301 -6.12 20.74 16.60
CA ASN A 301 -6.06 21.23 15.22
C ASN A 301 -7.26 22.15 14.92
N SER A 302 -7.58 23.07 15.83
CA SER A 302 -8.71 24.01 15.73
C SER A 302 -8.28 25.35 15.16
N GLY A 303 -9.21 26.10 14.54
CA GLY A 303 -8.93 27.44 14.01
C GLY A 303 -8.52 28.45 15.11
N SER A 304 -9.10 28.35 16.30
CA SER A 304 -8.87 29.27 17.41
C SER A 304 -7.41 29.34 17.85
N ILE A 305 -6.66 28.24 17.70
CA ILE A 305 -5.24 28.27 18.07
C ILE A 305 -4.42 29.14 17.14
N ALA A 306 -4.82 29.33 15.88
CA ALA A 306 -4.10 30.11 14.87
C ALA A 306 -4.03 31.62 15.18
N GLU A 307 -4.76 32.08 16.21
CA GLU A 307 -4.80 33.50 16.63
C GLU A 307 -4.34 33.70 18.09
N SER A 308 -3.89 32.63 18.76
CA SER A 308 -3.72 32.59 20.23
C SER A 308 -2.46 33.30 20.78
N SER A 309 -1.35 33.19 20.06
CA SER A 309 -0.01 33.62 20.50
C SER A 309 0.57 32.83 21.69
N LEU A 310 0.10 31.58 21.88
CA LEU A 310 0.50 30.71 22.99
C LEU A 310 1.81 29.93 22.74
N GLY A 311 2.53 30.20 21.65
CA GLY A 311 3.62 29.34 21.21
C GLY A 311 4.77 29.18 22.21
N SER A 312 5.16 30.25 22.90
CA SER A 312 6.18 30.19 23.95
C SER A 312 5.71 29.45 25.20
N GLU A 313 4.44 29.59 25.57
CA GLU A 313 3.84 28.84 26.69
C GLU A 313 3.75 27.35 26.38
N ILE A 314 3.34 27.00 25.16
CA ILE A 314 3.28 25.61 24.69
C ILE A 314 4.67 24.96 24.77
N ASP A 315 5.71 25.64 24.29
CA ASP A 315 7.06 25.11 24.27
C ASP A 315 7.68 24.97 25.68
N ALA A 316 7.06 25.54 26.72
CA ALA A 316 7.50 25.45 28.11
C ALA A 316 7.08 24.14 28.82
N TYR A 317 6.14 23.38 28.26
CA TYR A 317 5.77 22.07 28.81
C TYR A 317 6.88 21.04 28.63
N ASP A 318 6.94 20.04 29.52
CA ASP A 318 7.89 18.94 29.40
C ASP A 318 7.61 18.10 28.14
N LEU A 319 6.31 17.86 27.86
CA LEU A 319 5.85 17.08 26.71
C LEU A 319 4.75 17.82 25.93
N VAL A 320 5.04 18.09 24.67
CA VAL A 320 4.11 18.68 23.70
C VAL A 320 3.54 17.59 22.79
N VAL A 321 2.22 17.40 22.84
CA VAL A 321 1.50 16.37 22.08
C VAL A 321 0.69 17.00 20.94
N ARG A 322 0.88 16.49 19.71
CA ARG A 322 0.14 16.93 18.52
C ARG A 322 -0.53 15.79 17.78
N PHE A 323 -1.52 16.12 16.95
CA PHE A 323 -2.37 15.13 16.30
C PHE A 323 -2.33 15.18 14.78
N ASN A 324 -2.13 14.03 14.15
CA ASN A 324 -2.31 13.81 12.71
C ASN A 324 -1.62 14.91 11.86
N SER A 325 -2.41 15.67 11.12
CA SER A 325 -1.98 16.72 10.20
C SER A 325 -1.86 18.10 10.86
N TYR A 326 -1.24 18.17 12.04
CA TYR A 326 -0.98 19.44 12.73
C TYR A 326 -0.14 20.38 11.86
N CYS A 327 -0.33 21.69 12.06
CA CYS A 327 0.50 22.74 11.47
C CYS A 327 1.41 23.33 12.57
N ILE A 328 2.62 23.75 12.19
CA ILE A 328 3.52 24.50 13.06
C ILE A 328 3.52 25.96 12.65
N ASP A 329 2.94 26.79 13.50
CA ASP A 329 3.18 28.22 13.57
C ASP A 329 3.90 28.51 14.89
N PRO A 330 5.17 28.95 14.89
CA PRO A 330 5.93 29.20 16.11
C PRO A 330 5.28 30.19 17.07
N VAL A 331 4.57 31.21 16.55
CA VAL A 331 3.95 32.25 17.39
C VAL A 331 2.75 31.69 18.12
N HIS A 332 1.93 30.93 17.40
CA HIS A 332 0.61 30.54 17.89
C HIS A 332 0.58 29.12 18.48
N THR A 333 1.37 28.21 17.89
CA THR A 333 1.33 26.79 18.23
C THR A 333 2.62 26.27 18.84
N GLY A 334 3.68 27.09 18.93
CA GLY A 334 5.00 26.66 19.39
C GLY A 334 5.76 25.87 18.32
N ARG A 335 6.98 25.45 18.62
CA ARG A 335 7.88 24.74 17.68
C ARG A 335 8.05 23.27 18.03
N ARG A 336 7.82 22.88 19.28
CA ARG A 336 8.10 21.53 19.77
C ARG A 336 6.98 20.55 19.44
N THR A 337 7.38 19.30 19.19
CA THR A 337 6.50 18.13 19.11
C THR A 337 7.27 16.95 19.69
N ASP A 338 7.02 16.62 20.95
CA ASP A 338 7.70 15.50 21.61
C ASP A 338 6.96 14.18 21.32
N ILE A 339 5.63 14.24 21.30
CA ILE A 339 4.76 13.10 21.00
C ILE A 339 3.84 13.46 19.83
N HIS A 340 3.93 12.70 18.74
CA HIS A 340 2.95 12.79 17.66
C HIS A 340 2.00 11.60 17.72
N VAL A 341 0.72 11.90 17.92
CA VAL A 341 -0.39 10.95 17.91
C VAL A 341 -1.06 10.98 16.54
N THR A 342 -1.18 9.83 15.88
CA THR A 342 -1.69 9.75 14.51
C THR A 342 -2.58 8.53 14.29
N ILE A 343 -3.54 8.60 13.37
CA ILE A 343 -4.27 7.41 12.92
C ILE A 343 -3.51 6.71 11.81
N HIS A 344 -3.54 5.37 11.83
CA HIS A 344 -2.84 4.55 10.84
C HIS A 344 -3.33 4.73 9.37
N LYS A 345 -4.52 5.31 9.18
CA LYS A 345 -5.16 5.47 7.86
C LYS A 345 -4.43 6.46 6.95
N HIS A 346 -3.90 7.55 7.51
CA HIS A 346 -3.17 8.58 6.76
C HIS A 346 -1.77 8.78 7.34
N ALA A 347 -0.85 9.31 6.53
CA ALA A 347 0.57 9.44 6.87
C ALA A 347 1.02 10.90 7.04
N TYR A 348 0.11 11.82 7.37
CA TYR A 348 0.47 13.23 7.56
C TYR A 348 1.46 13.40 8.71
N ASN A 349 2.56 14.13 8.47
CA ASN A 349 3.65 14.36 9.42
C ASN A 349 4.36 13.06 9.90
N TRP A 350 4.42 12.01 9.07
CA TRP A 350 5.14 10.77 9.40
C TRP A 350 6.65 10.89 9.20
N GLU A 351 7.05 11.79 8.32
CA GLU A 351 8.43 12.19 8.03
C GLU A 351 9.00 13.20 9.03
N GLN A 352 8.14 13.91 9.76
CA GLN A 352 8.58 14.90 10.74
C GLN A 352 9.26 14.23 11.93
N PRO A 353 10.45 14.72 12.35
CA PRO A 353 11.20 14.15 13.45
C PRO A 353 10.48 14.39 14.78
N VAL A 354 10.24 13.31 15.52
CA VAL A 354 9.64 13.33 16.87
C VAL A 354 10.35 12.32 17.76
N ASP A 355 10.29 12.50 19.08
CA ASP A 355 10.82 11.48 19.98
C ASP A 355 9.93 10.23 19.98
N THR A 356 8.63 10.43 20.20
CA THR A 356 7.65 9.34 20.30
C THR A 356 6.52 9.49 19.28
N ARG A 357 6.22 8.43 18.54
CA ARG A 357 5.08 8.36 17.63
C ARG A 357 4.07 7.31 18.10
N LEU A 358 2.86 7.75 18.45
CA LEU A 358 1.76 6.86 18.81
C LEU A 358 0.80 6.75 17.62
N VAL A 359 0.78 5.59 16.98
CA VAL A 359 -0.11 5.25 15.87
C VAL A 359 -1.31 4.47 16.42
N PHE A 360 -2.51 5.02 16.27
CA PHE A 360 -3.75 4.38 16.70
C PHE A 360 -4.47 3.70 15.54
N GLY A 361 -5.20 2.62 15.83
CA GLY A 361 -6.02 1.92 14.84
C GLY A 361 -6.93 0.88 15.46
N GLY A 362 -8.18 0.78 14.98
CA GLY A 362 -9.17 -0.14 15.58
C GLY A 362 -8.99 -1.61 15.17
N ASN A 363 -8.55 -1.84 13.93
CA ASN A 363 -8.29 -3.16 13.37
C ASN A 363 -6.79 -3.50 13.48
N SER A 364 -6.47 -4.59 14.18
CA SER A 364 -5.06 -4.99 14.42
C SER A 364 -4.30 -5.33 13.11
N PRO A 365 -4.82 -6.19 12.20
CA PRO A 365 -4.18 -6.42 10.91
C PRO A 365 -3.85 -5.16 10.11
N ASP A 366 -4.81 -4.25 9.92
CA ASP A 366 -4.62 -3.04 9.12
C ASP A 366 -3.65 -2.06 9.77
N TRP A 367 -3.67 -2.00 11.11
CA TRP A 367 -2.74 -1.20 11.90
C TRP A 367 -1.31 -1.72 11.74
N LYS A 368 -1.08 -3.03 11.90
CA LYS A 368 0.24 -3.66 11.70
C LYS A 368 0.77 -3.41 10.30
N TYR A 369 -0.09 -3.53 9.29
CA TYR A 369 0.25 -3.21 7.91
C TYR A 369 0.69 -1.74 7.77
N SER A 370 -0.06 -0.82 8.37
CA SER A 370 0.21 0.61 8.23
C SER A 370 1.48 1.04 8.94
N VAL A 371 1.67 0.64 10.20
CA VAL A 371 2.90 0.91 10.96
C VAL A 371 4.11 0.35 10.20
N ARG A 372 4.00 -0.85 9.65
CA ARG A 372 5.11 -1.44 8.91
C ARG A 372 5.48 -0.67 7.65
N ASN A 373 4.50 -0.27 6.84
CA ASN A 373 4.76 0.23 5.49
C ASN A 373 4.89 1.75 5.42
N LYS A 374 4.41 2.49 6.44
CA LYS A 374 4.36 3.95 6.40
C LYS A 374 5.36 4.60 7.34
N LEU A 375 5.89 3.91 8.35
CA LEU A 375 6.91 4.48 9.24
C LEU A 375 8.14 4.88 8.44
N VAL A 376 8.63 6.09 8.71
CA VAL A 376 9.84 6.61 8.09
C VAL A 376 11.01 6.34 9.04
N PRO A 377 12.02 5.54 8.64
CA PRO A 377 13.21 5.32 9.46
C PRO A 377 13.88 6.64 9.85
N GLY A 378 14.23 6.80 11.13
CA GLY A 378 14.87 8.02 11.66
C GLY A 378 13.92 9.18 11.98
N ALA A 379 12.66 9.16 11.53
CA ALA A 379 11.68 10.20 11.88
C ALA A 379 11.10 10.06 13.30
N GLN A 380 11.32 8.92 13.95
CA GLN A 380 10.97 8.71 15.35
C GLN A 380 11.97 7.82 16.07
N SER A 381 12.16 8.07 17.36
CA SER A 381 12.98 7.21 18.22
C SER A 381 12.16 6.06 18.81
N CYS A 382 10.88 6.29 19.08
CA CYS A 382 9.98 5.35 19.74
C CYS A 382 8.63 5.23 19.05
N VAL A 383 8.07 4.02 19.02
CA VAL A 383 6.74 3.72 18.44
C VAL A 383 5.95 2.83 19.39
N ASN A 384 4.64 3.02 19.49
CA ASN A 384 3.80 2.18 20.34
C ASN A 384 3.62 0.75 19.81
N ASP A 385 3.52 -0.21 20.72
CA ASP A 385 3.10 -1.58 20.40
C ASP A 385 1.57 -1.75 20.41
N GLU A 386 1.12 -3.01 20.32
CA GLU A 386 -0.29 -3.39 20.30
C GLU A 386 -1.05 -2.97 21.56
N SER A 387 -0.41 -2.89 22.73
CA SER A 387 -1.05 -2.55 24.01
C SER A 387 -1.58 -1.11 24.06
N LEU A 388 -0.99 -0.23 23.25
CA LEU A 388 -1.33 1.19 23.13
C LEU A 388 -2.11 1.51 21.85
N ARG A 389 -2.44 0.49 21.04
CA ARG A 389 -3.05 0.67 19.71
C ARG A 389 -4.42 1.36 19.75
N TRP A 390 -5.24 1.05 20.75
CA TRP A 390 -6.62 1.54 20.83
C TRP A 390 -7.07 1.83 22.28
N PRO A 391 -6.51 2.87 22.93
CA PRO A 391 -6.64 3.08 24.38
C PRO A 391 -8.07 3.00 24.92
N VAL A 392 -9.02 3.73 24.33
CA VAL A 392 -10.42 3.78 24.82
C VAL A 392 -11.12 2.42 24.78
N ARG A 393 -10.71 1.54 23.85
CA ARG A 393 -11.32 0.20 23.70
C ARG A 393 -10.50 -0.90 24.36
N ALA A 394 -9.21 -0.68 24.57
CA ALA A 394 -8.30 -1.68 25.12
C ALA A 394 -8.07 -1.51 26.64
N LEU A 395 -8.29 -0.30 27.18
CA LEU A 395 -8.01 0.04 28.58
C LEU A 395 -9.31 0.36 29.32
N GLY A 396 -9.38 -0.01 30.61
CA GLY A 396 -10.44 0.43 31.52
C GLY A 396 -11.71 -0.43 31.62
N GLY A 397 -11.83 -1.53 30.87
CA GLY A 397 -12.84 -2.63 31.03
C GLY A 397 -14.31 -2.24 31.23
N THR A 398 -15.21 -2.61 30.30
CA THR A 398 -16.69 -2.43 30.36
C THR A 398 -17.24 -1.01 30.60
N SER A 399 -16.40 -0.01 30.90
CA SER A 399 -16.86 1.34 31.24
C SER A 399 -17.08 2.25 30.03
N THR A 400 -16.71 1.84 28.81
CA THR A 400 -16.81 2.70 27.61
C THR A 400 -18.03 2.44 26.72
N ASP A 401 -18.98 1.64 27.19
CA ASP A 401 -20.21 1.28 26.47
C ASP A 401 -21.09 2.50 26.17
N HIS A 402 -21.01 3.56 26.98
CA HIS A 402 -21.72 4.84 26.77
C HIS A 402 -21.07 5.74 25.71
N LEU A 403 -19.80 5.49 25.35
CA LEU A 403 -19.11 6.23 24.29
C LEU A 403 -19.44 5.60 22.94
N THR A 404 -20.63 5.91 22.42
CA THR A 404 -21.11 5.41 21.12
C THR A 404 -20.35 6.08 19.98
N GLY A 405 -19.53 5.33 19.23
CA GLY A 405 -18.80 5.84 18.06
C GLY A 405 -17.32 5.44 18.01
N ILE A 406 -16.61 5.82 16.95
CA ILE A 406 -15.15 5.64 16.87
C ILE A 406 -14.52 6.83 17.62
N PRO A 407 -13.71 6.62 18.67
CA PRO A 407 -13.11 7.75 19.40
C PRO A 407 -12.04 8.47 18.55
N THR A 408 -11.92 9.78 18.72
CA THR A 408 -10.90 10.58 18.03
C THR A 408 -9.48 10.25 18.50
N SER A 409 -8.45 10.61 17.72
CA SER A 409 -7.05 10.51 18.18
C SER A 409 -6.80 11.32 19.45
N GLY A 410 -7.38 12.53 19.51
CA GLY A 410 -7.33 13.40 20.68
C GLY A 410 -7.88 12.70 21.91
N PHE A 411 -9.09 12.14 21.80
CA PHE A 411 -9.73 11.47 22.92
C PHE A 411 -9.05 10.16 23.32
N ASN A 412 -8.52 9.37 22.37
CA ASN A 412 -7.70 8.20 22.72
C ASN A 412 -6.46 8.56 23.54
N MET A 413 -5.78 9.64 23.16
CA MET A 413 -4.62 10.12 23.92
C MET A 413 -5.03 10.65 25.28
N LEU A 414 -6.11 11.40 25.35
CA LEU A 414 -6.61 11.98 26.60
C LEU A 414 -7.02 10.89 27.60
N TRP A 415 -7.77 9.89 27.13
CA TRP A 415 -8.14 8.71 27.90
C TRP A 415 -6.91 7.96 28.41
N LEU A 416 -5.89 7.78 27.56
CA LEU A 416 -4.65 7.12 27.95
C LEU A 416 -3.93 7.88 29.08
N LEU A 417 -3.81 9.20 28.96
CA LEU A 417 -3.14 10.04 29.96
C LEU A 417 -3.93 10.11 31.28
N ASP A 418 -5.25 10.16 31.21
CA ASP A 418 -6.13 10.11 32.37
C ASP A 418 -6.03 8.75 33.07
N PHE A 419 -6.16 7.65 32.32
CA PHE A 419 -6.05 6.28 32.84
C PHE A 419 -4.71 6.00 33.51
N LEU A 420 -3.62 6.52 32.95
CA LEU A 420 -2.28 6.30 33.51
C LEU A 420 -2.04 7.12 34.78
N ASP A 421 -2.66 8.30 34.90
CA ASP A 421 -2.62 9.19 36.06
C ASP A 421 -1.23 9.37 36.68
N VAL A 422 -0.25 9.71 35.85
CA VAL A 422 1.15 9.93 36.28
C VAL A 422 1.72 11.30 35.95
N SER A 423 0.99 12.12 35.20
CA SER A 423 1.41 13.47 34.81
C SER A 423 0.73 14.48 35.73
N PRO A 424 1.51 15.29 36.50
CA PRO A 424 0.95 16.25 37.44
C PRO A 424 0.19 17.40 36.77
N THR A 425 0.48 17.68 35.50
CA THR A 425 -0.20 18.69 34.71
C THR A 425 -0.69 18.09 33.40
N LEU A 426 -1.97 18.30 33.09
CA LEU A 426 -2.57 17.88 31.83
C LEU A 426 -3.47 18.98 31.28
N ASP A 427 -2.96 19.70 30.28
CA ASP A 427 -3.66 20.81 29.64
C ASP A 427 -4.03 20.52 28.19
N LEU A 428 -5.24 20.91 27.83
CA LEU A 428 -5.77 20.89 26.47
C LEU A 428 -5.75 22.31 25.92
N ILE A 429 -4.94 22.55 24.89
CA ILE A 429 -4.77 23.87 24.27
C ILE A 429 -5.51 23.90 22.93
N GLY A 430 -6.41 24.88 22.79
CA GLY A 430 -7.24 25.09 21.60
C GLY A 430 -8.38 24.08 21.41
N PHE A 431 -8.72 23.27 22.41
CA PHE A 431 -9.80 22.28 22.29
C PHE A 431 -11.19 22.93 22.32
N ASP A 432 -11.68 23.31 21.15
CA ASP A 432 -13.03 23.86 20.94
C ASP A 432 -13.97 22.89 20.19
N PHE A 433 -13.54 21.64 20.04
CA PHE A 433 -14.29 20.58 19.35
C PHE A 433 -14.69 20.95 17.92
N TYR A 434 -13.83 21.71 17.23
CA TYR A 434 -13.99 22.20 15.85
C TYR A 434 -15.08 23.27 15.66
N GLU A 435 -15.49 23.95 16.72
CA GLU A 435 -16.40 25.11 16.63
C GLU A 435 -15.79 26.23 15.77
N SER A 436 -14.48 26.48 15.86
CA SER A 436 -13.75 27.43 15.00
C SER A 436 -13.28 26.86 13.65
N GLY A 437 -13.65 25.63 13.31
CA GLY A 437 -13.14 24.91 12.15
C GLY A 437 -11.76 24.28 12.39
N ALA A 438 -11.13 23.82 11.31
CA ALA A 438 -9.89 23.05 11.37
C ALA A 438 -8.65 23.89 10.98
N TYR A 439 -7.57 23.73 11.73
CA TYR A 439 -6.25 24.25 11.42
C TYR A 439 -5.28 23.09 11.21
N ARG A 440 -4.98 22.79 9.94
CA ARG A 440 -4.26 21.58 9.50
C ARG A 440 -3.39 21.90 8.30
N LEU A 441 -2.52 20.95 7.93
CA LEU A 441 -1.82 20.99 6.64
C LEU A 441 -2.79 21.17 5.45
N PRO A 442 -2.41 21.92 4.40
CA PRO A 442 -3.26 22.19 3.23
C PRO A 442 -3.83 20.93 2.57
N GLU A 443 -3.05 19.85 2.50
CA GLU A 443 -3.44 18.58 1.90
C GLU A 443 -4.53 17.88 2.71
N ALA A 444 -4.55 18.10 4.03
CA ALA A 444 -5.52 17.52 4.95
C ALA A 444 -6.81 18.35 5.05
N MET A 445 -6.80 19.62 4.61
CA MET A 445 -8.00 20.48 4.58
C MET A 445 -9.09 19.97 3.62
N LYS A 446 -8.72 19.12 2.65
CA LYS A 446 -9.66 18.47 1.72
C LYS A 446 -10.48 17.36 2.39
N LEU A 447 -10.07 16.88 3.56
CA LEU A 447 -10.77 15.84 4.29
C LEU A 447 -11.83 16.47 5.19
N ALA A 448 -13.09 16.13 4.93
CA ALA A 448 -14.20 16.53 5.80
C ALA A 448 -13.98 16.02 7.23
N ILE A 449 -14.37 16.83 8.21
CA ILE A 449 -14.43 16.40 9.61
C ILE A 449 -15.50 15.30 9.68
N THR A 450 -15.09 14.09 10.02
CA THR A 450 -15.96 12.92 9.86
C THR A 450 -16.98 12.84 11.00
N ASN A 451 -18.26 12.65 10.67
CA ASN A 451 -19.35 12.49 11.64
C ASN A 451 -19.38 11.11 12.36
N VAL A 452 -18.47 10.19 12.03
CA VAL A 452 -18.35 8.88 12.69
C VAL A 452 -17.78 8.96 14.11
N HIS A 453 -17.28 10.13 14.49
CA HIS A 453 -16.76 10.43 15.82
C HIS A 453 -17.82 11.02 16.74
N ALA A 454 -17.70 10.74 18.02
CA ALA A 454 -18.67 11.13 19.04
C ALA A 454 -18.26 12.43 19.76
N TYR A 455 -18.00 13.50 19.00
CA TYR A 455 -17.44 14.76 19.54
C TYR A 455 -18.23 15.32 20.73
N GLY A 456 -19.56 15.17 20.72
CA GLY A 456 -20.42 15.63 21.83
C GLY A 456 -20.16 14.88 23.14
N SER A 457 -20.06 13.55 23.10
CA SER A 457 -19.75 12.76 24.30
C SER A 457 -18.30 12.93 24.75
N GLU A 458 -17.37 13.11 23.80
CA GLU A 458 -15.97 13.43 24.12
C GLU A 458 -15.88 14.78 24.83
N LYS A 459 -16.59 15.82 24.35
CA LYS A 459 -16.68 17.13 25.00
C LYS A 459 -17.25 17.03 26.40
N ALA A 460 -18.37 16.32 26.58
CA ALA A 460 -18.99 16.15 27.89
C ALA A 460 -18.02 15.50 28.89
N TRP A 461 -17.31 14.45 28.48
CA TRP A 461 -16.33 13.75 29.31
C TRP A 461 -15.18 14.65 29.75
N VAL A 462 -14.68 15.51 28.84
CA VAL A 462 -13.62 16.48 29.12
C VAL A 462 -14.10 17.52 30.13
N MET A 463 -15.27 18.10 29.90
CA MET A 463 -15.79 19.17 30.75
C MET A 463 -16.15 18.69 32.16
N GLU A 464 -16.55 17.43 32.32
CA GLU A 464 -16.77 16.81 33.64
C GLU A 464 -15.49 16.74 34.48
N ARG A 465 -14.31 16.63 33.84
CA ARG A 465 -13.00 16.48 34.50
C ARG A 465 -12.19 17.76 34.56
N ALA A 466 -12.67 18.85 33.94
CA ALA A 466 -11.95 20.11 33.92
C ALA A 466 -11.89 20.73 35.32
N GLN A 467 -10.69 21.02 35.80
CA GLN A 467 -10.45 21.79 37.02
C GLN A 467 -10.49 23.30 36.75
N SER A 468 -10.06 23.71 35.56
CA SER A 468 -10.21 25.10 35.10
C SER A 468 -10.40 25.16 33.59
N VAL A 469 -11.13 26.19 33.14
CA VAL A 469 -11.43 26.45 31.73
C VAL A 469 -11.23 27.93 31.47
N SER A 470 -10.39 28.25 30.48
CA SER A 470 -10.26 29.56 29.84
C SER A 470 -10.59 29.45 28.36
N ASP A 471 -10.57 30.57 27.63
CA ASP A 471 -10.91 30.61 26.21
C ASP A 471 -10.11 29.62 25.34
N LEU A 472 -8.85 29.36 25.69
CA LEU A 472 -7.93 28.54 24.90
C LEU A 472 -7.29 27.38 25.68
N ARG A 473 -7.52 27.26 26.99
CA ARG A 473 -6.95 26.20 27.83
C ARG A 473 -8.06 25.53 28.66
N ILE A 474 -8.12 24.21 28.58
CA ILE A 474 -8.86 23.38 29.53
C ILE A 474 -7.83 22.59 30.34
N SER A 475 -7.77 22.82 31.65
CA SER A 475 -6.85 22.11 32.55
C SER A 475 -7.60 21.00 33.28
N LEU A 476 -7.09 19.77 33.22
CA LEU A 476 -7.68 18.62 33.90
C LEU A 476 -7.04 18.36 35.28
N ARG A 477 -5.81 18.82 35.48
CA ARG A 477 -5.07 18.83 36.75
C ARG A 477 -3.77 19.61 36.60
#